data_AF-A0A645CPR0-F1
#
_entry.id   AF-A0A645CPR0-F1
#
_cell.length_a   1.000
_cell.length_b   1.000
_cell.length_c   1.000
_cell.angle_alpha   90.00
_cell.angle_beta   90.00
_cell.angle_gamma   90.00
#
_symmetry.space_group_name_H-M   'P 1'
#
loop_
_entity.id
_entity.type
_entity.pdbx_description
1 polymer ?
#
loop_
_entity_poly.entity_id
_entity_poly.type
_entity_poly.pdbx_seq_one_letter_code
_entity_poly.pdbx_strand_id
1 'polypeptide(L)'
;MGGHSQWGVFGTTVVAFFLAEMGDKTQIATVMLAAKYASAYFWVVCGTTLGMMLANAPVVWLGDKIVKKVPIRTVHVISAVIFLVLGLIALYEPVKQLLA
;
A
#
# COMPACT_ATOMS: atom_id res chain seq x y z
N MET A 1 -36.59 12.88 3.66
CA MET A 1 -35.52 13.09 4.66
C MET A 1 -34.23 12.47 4.12
N GLY A 2 -33.47 13.21 3.31
CA GLY A 2 -32.16 12.77 2.79
C GLY A 2 -31.08 13.64 3.41
N GLY A 3 -30.44 13.15 4.48
CA GLY A 3 -29.36 13.88 5.13
C GLY A 3 -28.14 13.92 4.22
N HIS A 4 -27.86 15.08 3.64
CA HIS A 4 -26.57 15.35 3.01
C HIS A 4 -25.49 15.30 4.09
N SER A 5 -24.74 14.20 4.16
CA SER A 5 -23.56 14.11 5.02
C SER A 5 -22.61 15.24 4.64
N GLN A 6 -22.45 16.20 5.55
CA GLN A 6 -21.58 17.37 5.35
C GLN A 6 -20.08 17.02 5.33
N TRP A 7 -19.76 15.74 5.47
CA TRP A 7 -18.41 15.19 5.35
C TRP A 7 -17.98 14.94 3.90
N GLY A 8 -18.90 15.04 2.94
CA GLY A 8 -18.61 14.95 1.50
C GLY A 8 -17.86 13.69 1.08
N VAL A 9 -17.35 13.68 -0.16
CA VAL A 9 -16.52 12.57 -0.68
C VAL A 9 -15.24 12.42 0.14
N PHE A 10 -14.64 13.54 0.57
CA PHE A 10 -13.39 13.54 1.34
C PHE A 10 -13.49 12.76 2.65
N GLY A 11 -14.49 13.07 3.49
CA GLY A 11 -14.65 12.41 4.78
C GLY A 11 -14.98 10.92 4.63
N THR A 12 -15.79 10.56 3.64
CA THR A 12 -16.06 9.14 3.32
C THR A 12 -14.78 8.41 2.89
N THR A 13 -13.98 9.00 1.99
CA THR A 13 -12.72 8.39 1.55
C THR A 13 -11.72 8.29 2.70
N VAL A 14 -11.58 9.32 3.54
CA VAL A 14 -10.68 9.29 4.71
C VAL A 14 -11.06 8.17 5.66
N VAL A 15 -12.33 8.05 6.04
CA VAL A 15 -12.77 7.00 6.97
C VAL A 15 -12.64 5.61 6.34
N ALA A 16 -13.01 5.46 5.07
CA ALA A 16 -12.93 4.17 4.37
C ALA A 16 -11.48 3.70 4.22
N PHE A 17 -10.56 4.57 3.77
CA PHE A 17 -9.14 4.24 3.67
C PHE A 17 -8.53 3.99 5.04
N PHE A 18 -8.83 4.83 6.03
CA PHE A 18 -8.31 4.65 7.38
C PHE A 18 -8.69 3.29 7.96
N LEU A 19 -9.96 2.90 7.86
CA LEU A 19 -10.41 1.60 8.34
C LEU A 19 -9.85 0.44 7.51
N ALA A 20 -9.73 0.59 6.19
CA ALA A 20 -9.18 -0.44 5.31
C ALA A 20 -7.68 -0.66 5.51
N GLU A 21 -6.92 0.40 5.84
CA GLU A 21 -5.47 0.34 6.06
C GLU A 21 -5.09 0.11 7.54
N MET A 22 -6.04 0.17 8.48
CA MET A 22 -5.77 -0.07 9.90
C MET A 22 -5.40 -1.54 10.13
N GLY A 23 -4.18 -1.78 10.62
CA GLY A 23 -3.65 -3.13 10.85
C GLY A 23 -3.00 -3.78 9.63
N ASP A 24 -2.75 -3.03 8.55
CA ASP A 24 -2.04 -3.57 7.38
C ASP A 24 -0.56 -3.90 7.69
N LYS A 25 0.02 -4.77 6.85
CA LYS A 25 1.42 -5.22 6.90
C LYS A 25 2.40 -4.05 6.87
N THR A 26 2.06 -2.96 6.19
CA THR A 26 2.85 -1.72 6.18
C THR A 26 2.98 -1.10 7.57
N GLN A 27 1.94 -1.17 8.41
CA GLN A 27 1.99 -0.69 9.80
C GLN A 27 2.92 -1.56 10.65
N ILE A 28 2.82 -2.89 10.54
CA ILE A 28 3.71 -3.83 11.24
C ILE A 28 5.17 -3.60 10.82
N ALA A 29 5.43 -3.45 9.52
CA ALA A 29 6.78 -3.17 9.00
C ALA A 29 7.33 -1.83 9.52
N THR A 30 6.51 -0.79 9.56
CA THR A 30 6.90 0.53 10.07
C THR A 30 7.22 0.48 11.56
N VAL A 31 6.39 -0.21 12.36
CA VAL A 31 6.62 -0.40 13.80
C VAL A 31 7.89 -1.21 14.05
N MET A 32 8.15 -2.28 13.29
CA MET A 32 9.39 -3.05 13.39
C MET A 32 10.62 -2.21 13.01
N LEU A 33 10.51 -1.39 11.96
CA LEU A 33 11.60 -0.51 11.53
C LEU A 33 11.89 0.58 12.56
N ALA A 34 10.84 1.16 13.14
CA ALA A 34 10.92 2.12 14.23
C ALA A 34 11.53 1.50 15.50
N ALA A 35 11.16 0.26 15.83
CA ALA A 35 11.74 -0.48 16.95
C ALA A 35 13.22 -0.79 16.74
N LYS A 36 13.62 -1.15 15.50
CA LYS A 36 15.02 -1.41 15.14
C LYS A 36 15.88 -0.14 15.21
N TYR A 37 15.33 1.01 14.85
CA TYR A 37 16.01 2.31 14.87
C TYR A 37 15.38 3.27 15.89
N ALA A 38 15.34 2.85 17.15
CA ALA A 38 14.66 3.59 18.22
C ALA A 38 15.14 5.06 18.35
N SER A 39 16.43 5.33 18.13
CA SER A 39 16.99 6.70 18.15
C SER A 39 16.61 7.55 16.92
N ALA A 40 16.14 6.92 15.84
CA ALA A 40 15.75 7.58 14.58
C ALA A 40 14.25 7.41 14.27
N TYR A 41 13.42 7.17 15.29
CA TYR A 41 11.96 7.02 15.16
C TYR A 41 11.32 8.10 14.29
N PHE A 42 11.70 9.36 14.49
CA PHE A 42 11.18 10.49 13.70
C PHE A 42 11.46 10.33 12.21
N TRP A 43 12.68 9.91 11.84
CA TRP A 43 13.06 9.67 10.45
C TRP A 43 12.33 8.48 9.83
N VAL A 44 12.04 7.45 10.63
CA VAL A 44 11.22 6.31 10.18
C VAL A 44 9.82 6.80 9.83
N VAL A 45 9.16 7.53 10.74
CA VAL A 45 7.82 8.07 10.51
C VAL A 45 7.79 9.00 9.30
N CYS A 46 8.69 9.98 9.22
CA CYS A 46 8.78 10.89 8.09
C CYS A 46 9.03 10.15 6.77
N GLY A 47 9.97 9.19 6.77
CA GLY A 47 10.28 8.39 5.60
C GLY A 47 9.09 7.56 5.12
N THR A 48 8.37 6.89 6.04
CA THR A 48 7.20 6.09 5.68
C THR A 48 6.03 6.94 5.21
N THR A 49 5.79 8.09 5.84
CA THR A 49 4.74 9.04 5.42
C THR A 49 5.05 9.58 4.03
N LEU A 50 6.26 10.08 3.79
CA LEU A 50 6.66 10.59 2.49
C LEU A 50 6.63 9.49 1.42
N GLY A 51 7.10 8.28 1.74
CA GLY A 51 7.06 7.14 0.84
C GLY A 51 5.63 6.78 0.41
N MET A 52 4.70 6.71 1.37
CA MET A 52 3.28 6.45 1.07
C MET A 52 2.63 7.58 0.28
N MET A 53 2.93 8.85 0.60
CA MET A 53 2.45 9.98 -0.20
C MET A 53 2.97 9.93 -1.63
N LEU A 54 4.24 9.58 -1.84
CA LEU A 54 4.82 9.44 -3.18
C LEU A 54 4.22 8.26 -3.95
N ALA A 55 3.81 7.18 -3.29
CA ALA A 55 3.13 6.07 -3.93
C ALA A 55 1.67 6.43 -4.32
N ASN A 56 0.95 7.13 -3.44
CA ASN A 56 -0.48 7.39 -3.59
C ASN A 56 -0.80 8.67 -4.38
N ALA A 57 -0.03 9.76 -4.21
CA ALA A 57 -0.32 11.05 -4.83
C ALA A 57 -0.32 10.99 -6.38
N PRO A 58 0.62 10.31 -7.06
CA PRO A 58 0.56 10.15 -8.50
C PRO A 58 -0.68 9.38 -8.96
N VAL A 59 -1.11 8.37 -8.20
CA VAL A 59 -2.30 7.57 -8.50
C VAL A 59 -3.55 8.42 -8.41
N VAL A 60 -3.68 9.25 -7.37
CA VAL A 60 -4.82 10.17 -7.21
C VAL A 60 -4.82 11.23 -8.32
N TRP A 61 -3.66 11.78 -8.65
CA TRP A 61 -3.57 12.87 -9.63
C TRP A 61 -3.72 12.40 -11.08
N LEU A 62 -3.24 11.19 -11.39
CA LEU A 62 -3.29 10.60 -12.73
C LEU A 62 -4.46 9.62 -12.91
N GLY A 63 -5.20 9.30 -11.85
CA GLY A 63 -6.22 8.24 -11.83
C GLY A 63 -7.21 8.33 -12.98
N ASP A 64 -7.83 9.49 -13.19
CA ASP A 64 -8.83 9.65 -14.26
C ASP A 64 -8.23 9.58 -15.68
N LYS A 65 -6.94 9.91 -15.85
CA LYS A 65 -6.23 9.80 -17.13
C LYS A 65 -5.75 8.39 -17.43
N ILE A 66 -5.30 7.67 -16.39
CA ILE A 66 -4.77 6.30 -16.50
C ILE A 66 -5.92 5.31 -16.67
N VAL A 67 -7.01 5.44 -15.91
CA VAL A 67 -8.17 4.54 -15.98
C VAL A 67 -8.83 4.57 -17.37
N LYS A 68 -8.78 5.70 -18.09
CA LYS A 68 -9.30 5.82 -19.46
C LYS A 68 -8.41 5.17 -20.53
N LYS A 69 -7.13 4.94 -20.25
CA LYS A 69 -6.15 4.41 -21.23
C LYS A 69 -5.68 2.99 -20.93
N VAL A 70 -5.78 2.54 -19.69
CA VAL A 70 -5.26 1.23 -19.28
C VAL A 70 -6.41 0.23 -19.16
N PRO A 71 -6.50 -0.80 -20.02
CA PRO A 71 -7.52 -1.82 -19.90
C PRO A 71 -7.29 -2.65 -18.63
N ILE A 72 -8.36 -2.89 -17.87
CA ILE A 72 -8.32 -3.63 -16.59
C ILE A 72 -7.69 -5.02 -16.73
N ARG A 73 -7.87 -5.67 -17.90
CA ARG A 73 -7.26 -6.98 -18.19
C ARG A 73 -5.73 -6.93 -18.11
N THR A 74 -5.11 -5.85 -18.60
CA THR A 74 -3.65 -5.68 -18.54
C THR A 74 -3.19 -5.48 -17.10
N VAL A 75 -3.90 -4.66 -16.30
CA VAL A 75 -3.59 -4.50 -14.87
C VAL A 75 -3.66 -5.84 -14.15
N HIS A 76 -4.70 -6.63 -14.40
CA HIS A 76 -4.89 -7.91 -13.73
C HIS A 76 -3.80 -8.93 -14.09
N VAL A 77 -3.44 -9.04 -15.38
CA VAL A 77 -2.37 -9.94 -15.83
C VAL A 77 -1.03 -9.52 -15.25
N ILE A 78 -0.70 -8.22 -15.27
CA ILE A 78 0.55 -7.71 -14.69
C ILE A 78 0.60 -8.02 -13.19
N SER A 79 -0.47 -7.73 -12.45
CA SER A 79 -0.54 -8.05 -11.02
C SER A 79 -0.39 -9.54 -10.77
N ALA A 80 -1.04 -10.40 -11.54
CA ALA A 80 -0.93 -11.85 -11.40
C ALA A 80 0.51 -12.34 -11.63
N VAL A 81 1.19 -11.82 -12.66
CA VAL A 81 2.60 -12.16 -12.93
C VAL A 81 3.51 -11.69 -11.80
N ILE A 82 3.34 -10.45 -11.31
CA ILE A 82 4.12 -9.92 -10.20
C ILE A 82 3.92 -10.78 -8.95
N PHE A 83 2.68 -11.12 -8.60
CA PHE A 83 2.38 -11.97 -7.46
C PHE A 83 2.95 -13.37 -7.60
N LEU A 84 2.91 -13.96 -8.81
CA LEU A 84 3.50 -15.27 -9.07
C LEU A 84 5.02 -15.25 -8.87
N VAL A 85 5.71 -14.24 -9.42
CA VAL A 85 7.15 -14.07 -9.26
C VAL A 85 7.53 -13.85 -7.80
N LEU A 86 6.85 -12.93 -7.10
CA LEU A 86 7.09 -12.68 -5.68
C LEU A 86 6.81 -13.92 -4.83
N GLY A 87 5.78 -14.68 -5.16
CA GLY A 87 5.45 -15.95 -4.49
C GLY A 87 6.55 -17.00 -4.68
N LEU A 88 7.08 -17.16 -5.89
CA LEU A 88 8.20 -18.06 -6.17
C LEU A 88 9.47 -17.64 -5.42
N ILE A 89 9.79 -16.34 -5.39
CA ILE A 89 10.93 -15.80 -4.64
C ILE A 89 10.76 -16.07 -3.14
N ALA A 90 9.58 -15.76 -2.58
CA ALA A 90 9.29 -15.97 -1.17
C ALA A 90 9.34 -17.46 -0.77
N LEU A 91 9.01 -18.37 -1.69
CA LEU A 91 9.09 -19.82 -1.46
C LEU A 91 10.52 -20.36 -1.59
N TYR A 92 11.35 -19.77 -2.43
CA TYR A 92 12.71 -20.25 -2.68
C TYR A 92 13.62 -20.16 -1.44
N GLU A 93 13.55 -19.07 -0.69
CA GLU A 93 14.35 -18.85 0.53
C GLU A 93 14.18 -19.96 1.59
N PRO A 94 12.96 -20.29 2.05
CA PRO A 94 12.77 -21.36 3.03
C PRO A 94 13.07 -22.75 2.47
N VAL A 95 12.79 -23.01 1.19
CA VAL A 95 13.08 -24.31 0.55
C VAL A 95 14.58 -24.56 0.47
N LYS A 96 15.37 -23.53 0.16
CA LYS A 96 16.83 -23.62 0.14
C LYS A 96 17.41 -23.90 1.53
N GLN A 97 16.84 -23.34 2.59
CA GLN A 97 17.23 -23.64 3.97
C GLN A 97 16.90 -25.06 4.42
N LEU A 98 15.87 -25.69 3.84
CA LEU A 98 15.51 -27.08 4.15
C LEU A 98 16.35 -28.11 3.38
N LEU A 99 16.97 -27.71 2.27
CA LEU A 99 17.78 -28.57 1.41
C LEU A 99 19.30 -28.42 1.64
N ALA A 100 19.72 -27.43 2.45
CA ALA A 100 21.11 -27.20 2.86
C ALA A 100 21.39 -27.79 4.24
#